data_AF-A0A8C7EYC3-F1
#
_entry.id   AF-A0A8C7EYC3-F1
#
_cell.length_a   1.000
_cell.length_b   1.000
_cell.length_c   1.000
_cell.angle_alpha   90.00
_cell.angle_beta   90.00
_cell.angle_gamma   90.00
#
_symmetry.space_group_name_H-M   'P 1'
#
loop_
_entity.id
_entity.type
_entity.pdbx_description
1 polymer ?
#
loop_
_entity_poly.entity_id
_entity_poly.type
_entity_poly.pdbx_seq_one_letter_code
_entity_poly.pdbx_strand_id
1 'polypeptide(L)'
;PRLMKGEQREEQGPGPEPAVPPQPTEEEEALIEFHRSYRELFQFFCNNTTIHGAIRLVCSQHNRMKTAFWAVLWLCAFCMMYWQFGQLFGEYFSYPVSLNINLNSDKLVFPAVTICNLNPYRDTQIKGELEELDRITEQTLYDLYKYNSSSTVGAHPRGRRGLGETWPHPLQRLAVPAPPSRARQARSAKSIVQDNNPQVDRKDWKIGFQLCNQNKSDCFYQTYSSGVDAVREWYRFHYINILARLRDTSPAPGEDMLDNFIFACRFNQASCSQANYSHFHHPMYGNCYTFNGKNSSNLWMSSMPGIKNGLSLTLRTEQNDFIPLLSTVTGARVMVHGQDEPAFMDDGGFNLRPGVETSISMRKEALDRLGGNYGDCTKNGSDVPVENLYLSKYTQQVCIRSCFQEHMIKQCGCAYIFYPLPKNAEFCDYRKHNSWGYCYYKLQDAFSSDRLGCFTKCRKPCRTGSSGCYPNRTIILLTTKEMALPNSTSSSRS
;
A
#
# COMPACT_ATOMS: atom_id res chain seq x y z
N PRO A 1 -6.69 89.15 38.29
CA PRO A 1 -6.01 90.40 38.73
C PRO A 1 -4.64 90.54 38.04
N ARG A 2 -4.35 91.53 37.17
CA ARG A 2 -5.05 92.71 36.60
C ARG A 2 -4.70 92.72 35.08
N LEU A 3 -5.28 93.44 34.13
CA LEU A 3 -6.52 94.21 33.88
C LEU A 3 -6.26 94.89 32.50
N MET A 4 -7.21 94.88 31.57
CA MET A 4 -7.07 95.41 30.19
C MET A 4 -7.16 96.95 30.09
N LYS A 5 -6.61 97.51 28.99
CA LYS A 5 -7.04 98.71 28.22
C LYS A 5 -6.16 98.78 26.95
N GLY A 6 -6.61 99.02 25.71
CA GLY A 6 -7.74 99.80 25.20
C GLY A 6 -7.36 101.29 25.13
N GLU A 7 -7.45 102.06 24.03
CA GLU A 7 -8.01 101.95 22.66
C GLU A 7 -7.33 103.05 21.76
N GLN A 8 -7.61 103.36 20.48
CA GLN A 8 -8.69 103.06 19.52
C GLN A 8 -8.16 103.06 18.04
N ARG A 9 -8.95 103.41 17.01
CA ARG A 9 -8.60 103.39 15.56
C ARG A 9 -9.53 104.28 14.71
N GLU A 10 -9.01 105.02 13.72
CA GLU A 10 -9.68 105.56 12.50
C GLU A 10 -8.60 105.53 11.38
N GLU A 11 -8.70 104.96 10.17
CA GLU A 11 -9.71 104.82 9.09
C GLU A 11 -9.85 106.00 8.10
N GLN A 12 -9.51 105.71 6.83
CA GLN A 12 -10.00 106.33 5.59
C GLN A 12 -9.64 105.43 4.37
N GLY A 13 -10.58 105.22 3.44
CA GLY A 13 -10.38 104.62 2.10
C GLY A 13 -10.85 105.59 0.99
N PRO A 14 -11.22 105.20 -0.26
CA PRO A 14 -11.29 103.84 -0.87
C PRO A 14 -10.86 103.67 -2.38
N GLY A 15 -10.63 102.41 -2.84
CA GLY A 15 -10.78 101.88 -4.24
C GLY A 15 -9.75 102.24 -5.35
N PRO A 16 -9.72 101.59 -6.55
CA PRO A 16 -10.40 100.36 -7.03
C PRO A 16 -9.46 99.30 -7.74
N GLU A 17 -10.03 98.21 -8.28
CA GLU A 17 -9.43 97.08 -9.07
C GLU A 17 -9.27 97.36 -10.60
N PRO A 18 -8.80 96.45 -11.51
CA PRO A 18 -7.95 95.23 -11.40
C PRO A 18 -6.81 95.11 -12.47
N ALA A 19 -5.86 94.15 -12.34
CA ALA A 19 -5.06 93.59 -13.46
C ALA A 19 -4.28 92.28 -13.13
N VAL A 20 -4.17 91.35 -14.09
CA VAL A 20 -3.38 90.08 -14.09
C VAL A 20 -2.58 90.06 -15.40
N PRO A 21 -1.23 89.84 -15.45
CA PRO A 21 -0.62 88.48 -15.47
C PRO A 21 0.86 88.45 -14.93
N PRO A 22 1.66 87.37 -15.09
CA PRO A 22 1.38 86.00 -15.58
C PRO A 22 1.65 84.88 -14.56
N GLN A 23 1.13 83.68 -14.86
CA GLN A 23 1.53 82.43 -14.20
C GLN A 23 2.86 81.91 -14.78
N PRO A 24 3.73 81.28 -13.97
CA PRO A 24 4.77 80.39 -14.47
C PRO A 24 4.12 79.08 -14.96
N THR A 25 4.45 78.71 -16.18
CA THR A 25 4.01 77.54 -16.94
C THR A 25 4.17 76.19 -16.22
N GLU A 26 3.18 75.32 -16.36
CA GLU A 26 3.26 73.88 -16.10
C GLU A 26 4.17 73.19 -17.14
N GLU A 27 5.49 73.33 -17.03
CA GLU A 27 6.48 72.55 -17.80
C GLU A 27 7.69 72.20 -16.91
N GLU A 28 7.47 71.38 -15.89
CA GLU A 28 8.51 70.47 -15.42
C GLU A 28 7.87 69.10 -15.17
N GLU A 29 7.68 68.37 -16.28
CA GLU A 29 7.36 66.94 -16.25
C GLU A 29 8.34 66.20 -15.34
N ALA A 30 7.91 65.09 -14.75
CA ALA A 30 8.72 64.27 -13.85
C ALA A 30 9.98 63.72 -14.55
N LEU A 31 11.05 64.53 -14.54
CA LEU A 31 12.33 64.16 -15.11
C LEU A 31 12.94 63.07 -14.21
N ILE A 32 12.83 61.82 -14.67
CA ILE A 32 13.57 60.71 -14.08
C ILE A 32 15.05 61.09 -14.15
N GLU A 33 15.65 61.41 -13.00
CA GLU A 33 17.01 61.96 -12.92
C GLU A 33 18.03 60.91 -13.38
N PHE A 34 18.28 60.89 -14.69
CA PHE A 34 19.23 59.99 -15.33
C PHE A 34 20.65 60.47 -14.99
N HIS A 35 21.16 60.03 -13.84
CA HIS A 35 22.53 60.30 -13.41
C HIS A 35 23.50 60.00 -14.55
N ARG A 36 24.23 61.02 -15.01
CA ARG A 36 25.03 61.00 -16.24
C ARG A 36 26.25 60.08 -16.15
N SER A 37 26.64 59.73 -14.92
CA SER A 37 27.72 58.80 -14.64
C SER A 37 27.38 57.84 -13.50
N TYR A 38 27.85 56.59 -13.60
CA TYR A 38 27.89 55.63 -12.48
C TYR A 38 28.49 56.23 -11.21
N ARG A 39 29.42 57.18 -11.34
CA ARG A 39 30.06 57.85 -10.21
C ARG A 39 29.12 58.81 -9.48
N GLU A 40 28.26 59.52 -10.22
CA GLU A 40 27.26 60.44 -9.66
C GLU A 40 26.14 59.65 -8.98
N LEU A 41 25.63 58.60 -9.66
CA LEU A 41 24.67 57.65 -9.08
C LEU A 41 25.20 57.02 -7.78
N PHE A 42 26.47 56.59 -7.78
CA PHE A 42 27.09 55.99 -6.59
C PHE A 42 27.29 57.03 -5.47
N GLN A 43 27.67 58.27 -5.78
CA GLN A 43 27.80 59.34 -4.78
C GLN A 43 26.45 59.75 -4.19
N PHE A 44 25.40 59.86 -5.02
CA PHE A 44 24.03 60.09 -4.59
C PHE A 44 23.55 58.96 -3.68
N PHE A 45 23.71 57.71 -4.11
CA PHE A 45 23.38 56.54 -3.30
C PHE A 45 24.14 56.53 -1.96
N CYS A 46 25.46 56.78 -1.96
CA CYS A 46 26.26 56.79 -0.73
C CYS A 46 25.90 57.93 0.22
N ASN A 47 25.41 59.08 -0.25
CA ASN A 47 24.98 60.19 0.60
C ASN A 47 23.55 60.01 1.13
N ASN A 48 22.67 59.37 0.37
CA ASN A 48 21.25 59.22 0.71
C ASN A 48 20.92 57.85 1.36
N THR A 49 21.86 56.90 1.35
CA THR A 49 21.71 55.60 1.99
C THR A 49 21.97 55.66 3.50
N THR A 50 21.20 54.90 4.28
CA THR A 50 21.44 54.69 5.71
C THR A 50 22.61 53.72 6.00
N ILE A 51 23.25 53.15 4.96
CA ILE A 51 24.42 52.27 5.10
C ILE A 51 25.64 53.09 5.58
N HIS A 52 25.85 53.14 6.90
CA HIS A 52 26.92 53.93 7.55
C HIS A 52 28.34 53.70 7.01
N GLY A 53 28.62 52.54 6.41
CA GLY A 53 29.91 52.26 5.75
C GLY A 53 30.10 53.03 4.44
N ALA A 54 29.04 53.27 3.67
CA ALA A 54 29.09 53.92 2.37
C ALA A 54 29.41 55.42 2.49
N ILE A 55 28.73 56.11 3.42
CA ILE A 55 29.01 57.53 3.75
C ILE A 55 30.49 57.71 4.14
N ARG A 56 31.03 56.83 5.00
CA ARG A 56 32.44 56.91 5.45
C ARG A 56 33.45 56.62 4.34
N LEU A 57 33.06 55.83 3.33
CA LEU A 57 33.89 55.56 2.16
C LEU A 57 34.00 56.78 1.22
N VAL A 58 32.93 57.58 1.11
CA VAL A 58 32.91 58.80 0.28
C VAL A 58 33.48 60.03 1.00
N CYS A 59 33.18 60.23 2.29
CA CYS A 59 33.65 61.40 3.04
C CYS A 59 35.14 61.34 3.47
N SER A 60 35.81 60.19 3.38
CA SER A 60 37.20 60.01 3.82
C SER A 60 38.26 60.43 2.77
N GLN A 61 38.04 61.50 2.00
CA GLN A 61 38.98 61.89 0.94
C GLN A 61 40.40 62.27 1.44
N HIS A 62 40.52 62.81 2.66
CA HIS A 62 41.77 63.42 3.15
C HIS A 62 42.74 62.44 3.85
N ASN A 63 42.35 61.19 4.15
CA ASN A 63 43.24 60.23 4.82
C ASN A 63 43.06 58.81 4.29
N ARG A 64 43.96 58.40 3.38
CA ARG A 64 43.84 57.13 2.63
C ARG A 64 43.91 55.87 3.51
N MET A 65 44.55 55.93 4.68
CA MET A 65 44.55 54.81 5.63
C MET A 65 43.17 54.58 6.23
N LYS A 66 42.43 55.67 6.55
CA LYS A 66 41.04 55.57 7.04
C LYS A 66 40.11 55.06 5.93
N THR A 67 40.29 55.50 4.69
CA THR A 67 39.51 55.03 3.54
C THR A 67 39.73 53.53 3.28
N ALA A 68 40.98 53.06 3.33
CA ALA A 68 41.31 51.64 3.18
C ALA A 68 40.68 50.78 4.30
N PHE A 69 40.75 51.24 5.56
CA PHE A 69 40.10 50.56 6.69
C PHE A 69 38.59 50.42 6.51
N TRP A 70 37.90 51.51 6.15
CA TRP A 70 36.44 51.47 5.91
C TRP A 70 36.07 50.65 4.67
N ALA A 71 36.90 50.65 3.62
CA ALA A 71 36.70 49.81 2.44
C ALA A 71 36.85 48.31 2.75
N VAL A 72 37.84 47.91 3.56
CA VAL A 72 38.00 46.51 4.00
C VAL A 72 36.82 46.09 4.88
N LEU A 73 36.41 46.89 5.86
CA LEU A 73 35.23 46.58 6.68
C LEU A 73 33.95 46.47 5.85
N TRP A 74 33.74 47.37 4.88
CA TRP A 74 32.59 47.31 3.97
C TRP A 74 32.63 46.03 3.11
N LEU A 75 33.79 45.67 2.55
CA LEU A 75 33.98 44.45 1.77
C LEU A 75 33.71 43.19 2.63
N CYS A 76 34.25 43.13 3.85
CA CYS A 76 34.01 42.00 4.77
C CYS A 76 32.53 41.87 5.14
N ALA A 77 31.84 42.98 5.44
CA ALA A 77 30.40 42.99 5.71
C ALA A 77 29.59 42.56 4.48
N PHE A 78 29.97 43.01 3.28
CA PHE A 78 29.36 42.61 2.02
C PHE A 78 29.56 41.10 1.75
N CYS A 79 30.78 40.57 1.88
CA CYS A 79 31.05 39.15 1.75
C CYS A 79 30.26 38.30 2.77
N MET A 80 30.18 38.74 4.04
CA MET A 80 29.38 38.07 5.07
C MET A 80 27.88 38.09 4.73
N MET A 81 27.37 39.22 4.21
CA MET A 81 25.99 39.35 3.76
C MET A 81 25.68 38.41 2.58
N TYR A 82 26.57 38.30 1.58
CA TYR A 82 26.38 37.37 0.45
C TYR A 82 26.50 35.90 0.88
N TRP A 83 27.36 35.59 1.85
CA TRP A 83 27.39 34.26 2.47
C TRP A 83 26.08 33.96 3.19
N GLN A 84 25.56 34.91 3.99
CA GLN A 84 24.27 34.75 4.67
C GLN A 84 23.10 34.59 3.68
N PHE A 85 23.09 35.32 2.56
CA PHE A 85 22.14 35.09 1.47
C PHE A 85 22.29 33.69 0.88
N GLY A 86 23.52 33.22 0.63
CA GLY A 86 23.77 31.85 0.17
C GLY A 86 23.21 30.78 1.12
N GLN A 87 23.34 30.97 2.44
CA GLN A 87 22.74 30.10 3.45
C GLN A 87 21.21 30.15 3.41
N LEU A 88 20.61 31.35 3.38
CA LEU A 88 19.15 31.52 3.33
C LEU A 88 18.53 30.93 2.06
N PHE A 89 19.18 31.08 0.90
CA PHE A 89 18.76 30.43 -0.35
C PHE A 89 18.92 28.91 -0.27
N GLY A 90 20.02 28.42 0.30
CA GLY A 90 20.22 26.98 0.54
C GLY A 90 19.13 26.38 1.43
N GLU A 91 18.79 27.05 2.52
CA GLU A 91 17.73 26.63 3.44
C GLU A 91 16.35 26.68 2.76
N TYR A 92 16.02 27.77 2.05
CA TYR A 92 14.76 27.91 1.32
C TYR A 92 14.55 26.82 0.27
N PHE A 93 15.57 26.52 -0.54
CA PHE A 93 15.52 25.46 -1.55
C PHE A 93 15.77 24.05 -1.01
N SER A 94 16.06 23.88 0.29
CA SER A 94 16.12 22.56 0.92
C SER A 94 14.73 22.00 1.30
N TYR A 95 13.68 22.82 1.23
CA TYR A 95 12.29 22.48 1.57
C TYR A 95 12.14 21.77 2.93
N PRO A 96 12.59 22.38 4.05
CA PRO A 96 12.56 21.76 5.37
C PRO A 96 11.12 21.47 5.84
N VAL A 97 10.96 20.36 6.56
CA VAL A 97 9.66 19.88 7.07
C VAL A 97 9.70 19.64 8.58
N SER A 98 8.59 19.92 9.26
CA SER A 98 8.41 19.70 10.70
C SER A 98 7.30 18.69 10.99
N LEU A 99 7.53 17.74 11.89
CA LEU A 99 6.52 16.78 12.35
C LEU A 99 5.68 17.37 13.49
N ASN A 100 4.36 17.40 13.32
CA ASN A 100 3.40 17.76 14.36
C ASN A 100 2.56 16.53 14.71
N ILE A 101 2.47 16.19 16.00
CA ILE A 101 1.73 15.03 16.50
C ILE A 101 0.51 15.53 17.29
N ASN A 102 -0.69 15.34 16.73
CA ASN A 102 -1.94 15.73 17.34
C ASN A 102 -2.78 14.49 17.70
N LEU A 103 -3.53 14.58 18.80
CA LEU A 103 -4.52 13.58 19.20
C LEU A 103 -5.93 14.13 19.00
N ASN A 104 -6.60 13.68 17.95
CA ASN A 104 -7.99 14.03 17.66
C ASN A 104 -8.95 13.17 18.47
N SER A 105 -9.69 13.79 19.40
CA SER A 105 -10.75 13.15 20.20
C SER A 105 -12.14 13.18 19.51
N ASP A 106 -12.15 13.14 18.19
CA ASP A 106 -13.38 13.18 17.38
C ASP A 106 -14.14 11.84 17.40
N LYS A 107 -15.44 11.87 17.08
CA LYS A 107 -16.22 10.64 16.86
C LYS A 107 -15.57 9.82 15.74
N LEU A 108 -15.12 8.61 16.06
CA LEU A 108 -14.41 7.79 15.10
C LEU A 108 -15.40 7.03 14.20
N VAL A 109 -15.29 7.24 12.89
CA VAL A 109 -15.86 6.31 11.91
C VAL A 109 -15.21 4.95 12.13
N PHE A 110 -16.02 3.94 12.40
CA PHE A 110 -15.56 2.56 12.52
C PHE A 110 -14.98 2.13 11.15
N PRO A 111 -13.89 1.35 11.10
CA PRO A 111 -13.31 0.91 9.83
C PRO A 111 -14.22 -0.07 9.08
N ALA A 112 -13.87 -0.38 7.83
CA ALA A 112 -14.43 -1.53 7.15
C ALA A 112 -13.79 -2.81 7.71
N VAL A 113 -14.59 -3.86 7.83
CA VAL A 113 -14.14 -5.16 8.36
C VAL A 113 -14.53 -6.24 7.36
N THR A 114 -13.52 -6.82 6.70
CA THR A 114 -13.69 -7.99 5.82
C THR A 114 -13.41 -9.27 6.59
N ILE A 115 -14.28 -10.25 6.43
CA ILE A 115 -14.14 -11.57 7.02
C ILE A 115 -14.35 -12.59 5.93
N CYS A 116 -13.34 -13.43 5.73
CA CYS A 116 -13.41 -14.57 4.84
C CYS A 116 -13.52 -15.86 5.65
N ASN A 117 -14.21 -16.83 5.08
CA ASN A 117 -13.97 -18.23 5.44
C ASN A 117 -12.49 -18.58 5.16
N LEU A 118 -12.01 -19.72 5.66
CA LEU A 118 -10.76 -20.34 5.21
C LEU A 118 -11.04 -21.59 4.37
N ASN A 119 -12.25 -21.69 3.80
CA ASN A 119 -12.66 -22.77 2.92
C ASN A 119 -13.02 -22.24 1.52
N PRO A 120 -12.14 -22.40 0.50
CA PRO A 120 -12.50 -22.16 -0.89
C PRO A 120 -13.48 -23.24 -1.37
N TYR A 121 -14.74 -22.83 -1.55
CA TYR A 121 -15.84 -23.73 -1.95
C TYR A 121 -15.56 -24.41 -3.29
N ARG A 122 -15.92 -25.70 -3.39
CA ARG A 122 -15.87 -26.46 -4.64
C ARG A 122 -17.09 -26.12 -5.50
N ASP A 123 -16.99 -25.08 -6.35
CA ASP A 123 -18.05 -24.76 -7.32
C ASP A 123 -18.37 -25.99 -8.18
N THR A 124 -19.67 -26.28 -8.32
CA THR A 124 -20.17 -27.49 -8.98
C THR A 124 -19.74 -27.61 -10.44
N GLN A 125 -19.44 -26.49 -11.11
CA GLN A 125 -18.95 -26.44 -12.49
C GLN A 125 -17.54 -27.01 -12.64
N ILE A 126 -16.67 -26.84 -11.64
CA ILE A 126 -15.27 -27.29 -11.66
C ILE A 126 -15.02 -28.54 -10.80
N LYS A 127 -16.05 -29.07 -10.13
CA LYS A 127 -15.94 -30.23 -9.24
C LYS A 127 -15.22 -31.41 -9.89
N GLY A 128 -15.56 -31.77 -11.14
CA GLY A 128 -14.90 -32.88 -11.86
C GLY A 128 -13.43 -32.61 -12.22
N GLU A 129 -13.05 -31.36 -12.53
CA GLU A 129 -11.64 -31.01 -12.78
C GLU A 129 -10.82 -31.00 -11.48
N LEU A 130 -11.44 -30.62 -10.35
CA LEU A 130 -10.84 -30.71 -9.01
C LEU A 130 -10.67 -32.17 -8.54
N GLU A 131 -11.66 -33.03 -8.76
CA GLU A 131 -11.57 -34.46 -8.40
C GLU A 131 -10.44 -35.17 -9.17
N GLU A 132 -10.22 -34.81 -10.43
CA GLU A 132 -9.08 -35.30 -11.22
C GLU A 132 -7.73 -34.74 -10.70
N LEU A 133 -7.67 -33.45 -10.33
CA LEU A 133 -6.46 -32.87 -9.71
C LEU A 133 -6.14 -33.54 -8.36
N ASP A 134 -7.14 -33.77 -7.51
CA ASP A 134 -6.99 -34.51 -6.25
C ASP A 134 -6.43 -35.93 -6.51
N ARG A 135 -6.96 -36.64 -7.51
CA ARG A 135 -6.51 -37.99 -7.91
C ARG A 135 -5.05 -38.00 -8.37
N ILE A 136 -4.63 -37.05 -9.21
CA ILE A 136 -3.23 -36.90 -9.65
C ILE A 136 -2.33 -36.55 -8.46
N THR A 137 -2.82 -35.76 -7.50
CA THR A 137 -2.06 -35.40 -6.30
C THR A 137 -1.84 -36.61 -5.39
N GLU A 138 -2.87 -37.41 -5.14
CA GLU A 138 -2.72 -38.64 -4.34
C GLU A 138 -1.72 -39.61 -4.98
N GLN A 139 -1.81 -39.82 -6.30
CA GLN A 139 -0.85 -40.65 -7.03
C GLN A 139 0.58 -40.11 -6.88
N THR A 140 0.77 -38.79 -7.03
CA THR A 140 2.07 -38.12 -6.85
C THR A 140 2.60 -38.28 -5.43
N LEU A 141 1.75 -38.16 -4.41
CA LEU A 141 2.11 -38.37 -3.01
C LEU A 141 2.49 -39.83 -2.71
N TYR A 142 1.81 -40.80 -3.32
CA TYR A 142 2.17 -42.21 -3.22
C TYR A 142 3.50 -42.50 -3.94
N ASP A 143 3.72 -41.95 -5.13
CA ASP A 143 4.94 -42.20 -5.90
C ASP A 143 6.17 -41.60 -5.22
N LEU A 144 6.08 -40.37 -4.72
CA LEU A 144 7.17 -39.68 -4.02
C LEU A 144 7.34 -40.16 -2.57
N TYR A 145 6.28 -40.22 -1.76
CA TYR A 145 6.38 -40.41 -0.30
C TYR A 145 5.83 -41.75 0.21
N LYS A 146 5.23 -42.57 -0.65
CA LYS A 146 4.48 -43.78 -0.26
C LYS A 146 3.33 -43.48 0.72
N TYR A 147 2.82 -42.25 0.67
CA TYR A 147 1.60 -41.85 1.38
C TYR A 147 0.38 -42.52 0.75
N ASN A 148 -0.52 -43.05 1.58
CA ASN A 148 -1.73 -43.75 1.14
C ASN A 148 -2.93 -43.17 1.90
N SER A 149 -3.84 -42.48 1.22
CA SER A 149 -4.91 -41.69 1.85
C SER A 149 -6.16 -42.51 2.15
N SER A 150 -5.99 -43.68 2.77
CA SER A 150 -7.01 -44.73 2.88
C SER A 150 -8.17 -44.46 3.86
N SER A 151 -8.64 -43.21 3.99
CA SER A 151 -9.66 -42.83 4.99
C SER A 151 -10.55 -41.62 4.68
N THR A 152 -10.43 -40.89 3.55
CA THR A 152 -11.22 -39.64 3.35
C THR A 152 -11.94 -39.44 2.02
N VAL A 153 -11.70 -40.24 0.98
CA VAL A 153 -12.50 -40.19 -0.27
C VAL A 153 -12.88 -41.60 -0.69
N GLY A 154 -14.15 -41.79 -1.09
CA GLY A 154 -14.74 -43.12 -1.31
C GLY A 154 -13.99 -43.94 -2.35
N ALA A 155 -13.63 -45.18 -2.00
CA ALA A 155 -12.82 -46.08 -2.82
C ALA A 155 -13.41 -46.28 -4.23
N HIS A 156 -12.85 -45.58 -5.22
CA HIS A 156 -13.12 -45.85 -6.62
C HIS A 156 -12.16 -46.92 -7.16
N PRO A 157 -12.61 -47.85 -8.02
CA PRO A 157 -11.77 -48.92 -8.51
C PRO A 157 -10.54 -48.37 -9.24
N ARG A 158 -9.35 -48.91 -8.95
CA ARG A 158 -8.10 -48.63 -9.68
C ARG A 158 -8.15 -49.23 -11.08
N GLY A 159 -8.99 -48.66 -11.94
CA GLY A 159 -9.08 -49.02 -13.34
C GLY A 159 -7.82 -48.59 -14.08
N ARG A 160 -6.99 -49.56 -14.48
CA ARG A 160 -5.99 -49.36 -15.54
C ARG A 160 -6.70 -49.02 -16.86
N ARG A 161 -7.03 -47.75 -17.07
CA ARG A 161 -7.17 -47.18 -18.42
C ARG A 161 -5.85 -46.51 -18.78
N GLY A 162 -5.49 -46.60 -20.07
CA GLY A 162 -4.11 -46.42 -20.53
C GLY A 162 -3.56 -45.00 -20.39
N LEU A 163 -2.27 -44.87 -20.66
CA LEU A 163 -1.60 -43.58 -20.83
C LEU A 163 -2.31 -42.78 -21.94
N GLY A 164 -3.13 -41.81 -21.54
CA GLY A 164 -3.73 -40.80 -22.40
C GLY A 164 -3.49 -39.45 -21.77
N GLU A 165 -2.54 -38.70 -22.32
CA GLU A 165 -2.05 -37.38 -21.88
C GLU A 165 -1.41 -37.35 -20.47
N THR A 166 -0.10 -37.09 -20.44
CA THR A 166 0.61 -36.75 -19.20
C THR A 166 0.10 -35.42 -18.66
N TRP A 167 -0.36 -35.38 -17.40
CA TRP A 167 -0.78 -34.14 -16.75
C TRP A 167 0.27 -33.03 -16.89
N PRO A 168 -0.11 -31.79 -17.23
CA PRO A 168 0.85 -30.72 -17.45
C PRO A 168 1.68 -30.45 -16.19
N HIS A 169 2.97 -30.16 -16.38
CA HIS A 169 3.92 -29.82 -15.31
C HIS A 169 3.91 -30.82 -14.13
N PRO A 170 4.25 -32.10 -14.32
CA PRO A 170 4.28 -33.08 -13.23
C PRO A 170 5.33 -32.72 -12.17
N LEU A 171 5.02 -33.00 -10.91
CA LEU A 171 5.92 -32.78 -9.78
C LEU A 171 6.95 -33.92 -9.69
N GLN A 172 8.24 -33.58 -9.62
CA GLN A 172 9.34 -34.55 -9.70
C GLN A 172 10.40 -34.30 -8.62
N ARG A 173 11.12 -35.37 -8.24
CA ARG A 173 12.37 -35.26 -7.47
C ARG A 173 13.53 -34.94 -8.40
N LEU A 174 14.33 -33.97 -8.00
CA LEU A 174 15.46 -33.44 -8.75
C LEU A 174 16.72 -33.61 -7.90
N ALA A 175 17.72 -34.32 -8.41
CA ALA A 175 19.03 -34.38 -7.78
C ALA A 175 19.68 -32.98 -7.81
N VAL A 176 20.20 -32.53 -6.68
CA VAL A 176 20.96 -31.29 -6.60
C VAL A 176 22.38 -31.58 -7.09
N PRO A 177 22.89 -30.87 -8.12
CA PRO A 177 24.29 -31.03 -8.52
C PRO A 177 25.21 -30.72 -7.34
N ALA A 178 26.21 -31.57 -7.11
CA ALA A 178 27.22 -31.31 -6.09
C ALA A 178 27.84 -29.92 -6.34
N PRO A 179 28.02 -29.09 -5.30
CA PRO A 179 28.64 -27.78 -5.47
C PRO A 179 30.03 -27.96 -6.10
N PRO A 180 30.43 -27.11 -7.06
CA PRO A 180 31.74 -27.24 -7.71
C PRO A 180 32.82 -27.26 -6.62
N SER A 181 33.69 -28.27 -6.70
CA SER A 181 34.71 -28.55 -5.70
C SER A 181 35.45 -27.25 -5.34
N ARG A 182 35.38 -26.86 -4.06
CA ARG A 182 35.91 -25.57 -3.57
C ARG A 182 37.32 -25.31 -4.13
N ALA A 183 37.41 -24.43 -5.12
CA ALA A 183 38.66 -23.74 -5.41
C ALA A 183 39.10 -23.08 -4.09
N ARG A 184 40.38 -23.26 -3.72
CA ARG A 184 40.91 -22.90 -2.39
C ARG A 184 40.70 -21.41 -2.08
N GLN A 185 39.57 -21.05 -1.48
CA GLN A 185 39.36 -19.71 -0.96
C GLN A 185 40.33 -19.46 0.20
N ALA A 186 41.02 -18.33 0.13
CA ALA A 186 41.95 -17.89 1.16
C ALA A 186 41.23 -17.74 2.50
N ARG A 187 41.96 -17.99 3.60
CA ARG A 187 41.46 -17.82 4.96
C ARG A 187 41.12 -16.35 5.22
N SER A 188 39.85 -15.98 5.12
CA SER A 188 39.32 -14.74 5.71
C SER A 188 38.83 -15.01 7.14
N ALA A 189 38.74 -13.95 7.95
CA ALA A 189 38.69 -14.03 9.41
C ALA A 189 37.47 -14.77 9.98
N LYS A 190 37.68 -15.44 11.13
CA LYS A 190 36.60 -16.10 11.90
C LYS A 190 35.59 -15.07 12.40
N SER A 191 34.34 -15.20 11.98
CA SER A 191 33.20 -14.63 12.72
C SER A 191 33.02 -15.39 14.05
N ILE A 192 32.77 -14.66 15.14
CA ILE A 192 32.59 -15.21 16.50
C ILE A 192 31.09 -15.29 16.81
N VAL A 193 30.33 -15.97 15.94
CA VAL A 193 28.92 -16.29 16.17
C VAL A 193 28.74 -17.78 15.97
N GLN A 194 28.35 -18.47 17.04
CA GLN A 194 28.18 -19.93 17.04
C GLN A 194 26.77 -20.26 16.56
N ASP A 195 26.68 -20.63 15.28
CA ASP A 195 25.43 -20.87 14.56
C ASP A 195 24.76 -22.18 15.01
N ASN A 196 24.00 -22.12 16.10
CA ASN A 196 23.30 -23.26 16.72
C ASN A 196 22.00 -23.64 15.98
N ASN A 197 21.99 -23.54 14.65
CA ASN A 197 20.87 -23.98 13.83
C ASN A 197 20.82 -25.52 13.83
N PRO A 198 19.63 -26.16 13.94
CA PRO A 198 19.54 -27.62 13.93
C PRO A 198 20.12 -28.20 12.63
N GLN A 199 20.85 -29.31 12.75
CA GLN A 199 21.40 -30.05 11.63
C GLN A 199 20.25 -30.70 10.82
N VAL A 200 19.64 -29.91 9.93
CA VAL A 200 18.70 -30.43 8.93
C VAL A 200 19.50 -31.33 8.00
N ASP A 201 19.22 -32.63 8.06
CA ASP A 201 19.76 -33.65 7.18
C ASP A 201 19.55 -33.22 5.72
N ARG A 202 20.62 -32.71 5.11
CA ARG A 202 20.58 -31.92 3.87
C ARG A 202 20.53 -32.85 2.68
N LYS A 203 19.42 -33.57 2.55
CA LYS A 203 19.16 -34.52 1.48
C LYS A 203 19.44 -33.87 0.12
N ASP A 204 20.24 -34.54 -0.71
CA ASP A 204 20.75 -34.04 -2.00
C ASP A 204 19.68 -33.97 -3.10
N TRP A 205 18.40 -33.86 -2.74
CA TRP A 205 17.29 -33.73 -3.65
C TRP A 205 16.37 -32.57 -3.27
N LYS A 206 15.88 -31.87 -4.30
CA LYS A 206 14.75 -30.94 -4.20
C LYS A 206 13.54 -31.56 -4.89
N ILE A 207 12.36 -31.00 -4.64
CA ILE A 207 11.17 -31.32 -5.43
C ILE A 207 10.71 -30.08 -6.17
N GLY A 208 10.29 -30.25 -7.41
CA GLY A 208 9.84 -29.16 -8.25
C GLY A 208 9.14 -29.64 -9.50
N PHE A 209 8.59 -28.71 -10.25
CA PHE A 209 7.99 -28.94 -11.56
C PHE A 209 8.70 -28.09 -12.61
N GLN A 210 8.75 -28.59 -13.85
CA GLN A 210 9.42 -27.92 -14.95
C GLN A 210 8.49 -26.88 -15.58
N LEU A 211 9.01 -25.68 -15.81
CA LEU A 211 8.35 -24.60 -16.54
C LEU A 211 9.20 -24.23 -17.76
N CYS A 212 8.56 -24.09 -18.91
CA CYS A 212 9.21 -23.84 -20.20
C CYS A 212 8.55 -22.68 -20.94
N ASN A 213 9.32 -21.98 -21.77
CA ASN A 213 8.77 -21.04 -22.76
C ASN A 213 7.97 -21.79 -23.85
N GLN A 214 7.25 -21.05 -24.71
CA GLN A 214 6.40 -21.61 -25.78
C GLN A 214 7.14 -22.61 -26.68
N ASN A 215 8.42 -22.33 -26.99
CA ASN A 215 9.25 -23.14 -27.89
C ASN A 215 10.00 -24.27 -27.18
N LYS A 216 9.82 -24.43 -25.86
CA LYS A 216 10.57 -25.35 -24.98
C LYS A 216 12.10 -25.23 -25.07
N SER A 217 12.62 -24.05 -25.42
CA SER A 217 14.06 -23.77 -25.58
C SER A 217 14.73 -23.23 -24.32
N ASP A 218 14.00 -22.45 -23.50
CA ASP A 218 14.39 -22.10 -22.13
C ASP A 218 13.37 -22.76 -21.19
N CYS A 219 13.89 -23.61 -20.31
CA CYS A 219 13.14 -24.30 -19.27
C CYS A 219 13.93 -24.23 -17.96
N PHE A 220 13.21 -23.98 -16.85
CA PHE A 220 13.76 -24.05 -15.51
C PHE A 220 12.85 -24.90 -14.61
N TYR A 221 13.40 -25.34 -13.48
CA TYR A 221 12.62 -26.05 -12.46
C TYR A 221 12.29 -25.10 -11.32
N GLN A 222 11.00 -24.99 -10.99
CA GLN A 222 10.56 -24.29 -9.79
C GLN A 222 10.75 -25.24 -8.59
N THR A 223 11.88 -25.12 -7.90
CA THR A 223 12.31 -26.09 -6.86
C THR A 223 12.06 -25.61 -5.44
N TYR A 224 11.59 -26.50 -4.59
CA TYR A 224 11.37 -26.29 -3.16
C TYR A 224 12.23 -27.26 -2.32
N SER A 225 12.58 -26.84 -1.11
CA SER A 225 13.29 -27.65 -0.11
C SER A 225 12.37 -28.59 0.68
N SER A 226 11.13 -28.14 0.92
CA SER A 226 10.11 -28.89 1.66
C SER A 226 9.15 -29.57 0.70
N GLY A 227 8.79 -30.81 1.02
CA GLY A 227 7.76 -31.55 0.31
C GLY A 227 6.36 -30.95 0.44
N VAL A 228 6.07 -30.33 1.59
CA VAL A 228 4.78 -29.70 1.89
C VAL A 228 4.59 -28.47 1.00
N ASP A 229 5.61 -27.61 0.92
CA ASP A 229 5.55 -26.39 0.11
C ASP A 229 5.57 -26.71 -1.39
N ALA A 230 6.33 -27.75 -1.80
CA ALA A 230 6.32 -28.23 -3.18
C ALA A 230 4.93 -28.67 -3.65
N VAL A 231 4.24 -29.48 -2.84
CA VAL A 231 2.90 -29.98 -3.16
C VAL A 231 1.86 -28.85 -3.08
N ARG A 232 1.94 -27.98 -2.06
CA ARG A 232 1.03 -26.83 -1.92
C ARG A 232 1.10 -25.88 -3.11
N GLU A 233 2.31 -25.42 -3.49
CA GLU A 233 2.45 -24.47 -4.60
C GLU A 233 2.18 -25.12 -5.97
N TRP A 234 2.47 -26.40 -6.14
CA TRP A 234 2.09 -27.15 -7.34
C TRP A 234 0.56 -27.33 -7.45
N TYR A 235 -0.11 -27.69 -6.37
CA TYR A 235 -1.57 -27.81 -6.33
C TYR A 235 -2.22 -26.45 -6.56
N ARG A 236 -1.74 -25.39 -5.89
CA ARG A 236 -2.15 -24.00 -6.10
C ARG A 236 -2.01 -23.60 -7.56
N PHE A 237 -0.89 -23.90 -8.21
CA PHE A 237 -0.65 -23.59 -9.62
C PHE A 237 -1.71 -24.24 -10.52
N HIS A 238 -2.07 -25.51 -10.32
CA HIS A 238 -3.14 -26.15 -11.11
C HIS A 238 -4.53 -25.64 -10.77
N TYR A 239 -4.83 -25.46 -9.47
CA TYR A 239 -6.12 -24.98 -9.00
C TYR A 239 -6.48 -23.60 -9.59
N ILE A 240 -5.54 -22.65 -9.65
CA ILE A 240 -5.82 -21.32 -10.22
C ILE A 240 -6.09 -21.34 -11.73
N ASN A 241 -5.52 -22.30 -12.48
CA ASN A 241 -5.86 -22.51 -13.89
C ASN A 241 -7.29 -23.02 -14.07
N ILE A 242 -7.72 -23.93 -13.19
CA ILE A 242 -9.08 -24.47 -13.22
C ILE A 242 -10.08 -23.37 -12.82
N LEU A 243 -9.78 -22.61 -11.76
CA LEU A 243 -10.61 -21.50 -11.30
C LEU A 243 -10.77 -20.40 -12.36
N ALA A 244 -9.72 -20.12 -13.16
CA ALA A 244 -9.76 -19.17 -14.28
C ALA A 244 -10.72 -19.55 -15.43
N ARG A 245 -11.27 -20.78 -15.43
CA ARG A 245 -12.27 -21.23 -16.41
C ARG A 245 -13.71 -20.95 -15.96
N LEU A 246 -13.93 -20.61 -14.69
CA LEU A 246 -15.24 -20.15 -14.24
C LEU A 246 -15.60 -18.84 -14.97
N ARG A 247 -16.86 -18.76 -15.42
CA ARG A 247 -17.42 -17.52 -15.95
C ARG A 247 -17.90 -16.67 -14.78
N ASP A 248 -17.81 -15.35 -14.89
CA ASP A 248 -18.35 -14.36 -13.94
C ASP A 248 -19.88 -14.43 -13.71
N THR A 249 -20.55 -15.45 -14.25
CA THR A 249 -21.95 -15.79 -14.00
C THR A 249 -22.18 -16.51 -12.67
N SER A 250 -21.19 -16.63 -11.77
CA SER A 250 -21.45 -17.08 -10.40
C SER A 250 -22.47 -16.13 -9.76
N PRO A 251 -23.66 -16.63 -9.36
CA PRO A 251 -24.67 -15.76 -8.76
C PRO A 251 -24.12 -15.17 -7.47
N ALA A 252 -24.57 -13.95 -7.13
CA ALA A 252 -24.41 -13.44 -5.78
C ALA A 252 -24.97 -14.51 -4.81
N PRO A 253 -24.22 -14.91 -3.77
CA PRO A 253 -24.68 -15.96 -2.88
C PRO A 253 -25.99 -15.51 -2.22
N GLY A 254 -26.99 -16.38 -2.20
CA GLY A 254 -28.24 -16.13 -1.49
C GLY A 254 -27.99 -15.90 0.00
N GLU A 255 -28.94 -15.23 0.67
CA GLU A 255 -28.85 -14.85 2.08
C GLU A 255 -28.48 -16.04 2.99
N ASP A 256 -28.96 -17.25 2.64
CA ASP A 256 -28.63 -18.54 3.28
C ASP A 256 -27.13 -18.80 3.48
N MET A 257 -26.24 -18.34 2.58
CA MET A 257 -24.80 -18.55 2.74
C MET A 257 -24.18 -17.63 3.79
N LEU A 258 -24.72 -16.43 4.01
CA LEU A 258 -24.26 -15.54 5.08
C LEU A 258 -24.63 -16.13 6.44
N ASP A 259 -25.89 -16.51 6.63
CA ASP A 259 -26.41 -17.04 7.90
C ASP A 259 -25.74 -18.38 8.30
N ASN A 260 -25.24 -19.12 7.31
CA ASN A 260 -24.42 -20.29 7.56
C ASN A 260 -23.01 -19.97 8.09
N PHE A 261 -22.41 -18.84 7.71
CA PHE A 261 -21.06 -18.45 8.16
C PHE A 261 -21.07 -17.51 9.38
N ILE A 262 -21.99 -16.54 9.43
CA ILE A 262 -22.09 -15.51 10.47
C ILE A 262 -23.38 -15.74 11.27
N PHE A 263 -23.26 -16.49 12.36
CA PHE A 263 -24.39 -16.88 13.20
C PHE A 263 -25.02 -15.73 13.98
N ALA A 264 -24.24 -14.69 14.33
CA ALA A 264 -24.75 -13.50 14.99
C ALA A 264 -23.88 -12.28 14.67
N CYS A 265 -24.52 -11.14 14.42
CA CYS A 265 -23.88 -9.85 14.21
C CYS A 265 -24.44 -8.82 15.19
N ARG A 266 -23.58 -8.17 15.98
CA ARG A 266 -23.95 -7.01 16.80
C ARG A 266 -22.95 -5.87 16.64
N PHE A 267 -23.42 -4.66 16.42
CA PHE A 267 -22.61 -3.44 16.44
C PHE A 267 -23.23 -2.42 17.38
N ASN A 268 -22.43 -1.86 18.30
CA ASN A 268 -22.90 -0.90 19.30
C ASN A 268 -24.19 -1.36 20.02
N GLN A 269 -24.18 -2.62 20.49
CA GLN A 269 -25.28 -3.34 21.14
C GLN A 269 -26.51 -3.67 20.26
N ALA A 270 -26.72 -2.99 19.12
CA ALA A 270 -27.77 -3.30 18.14
C ALA A 270 -27.42 -4.53 17.28
N SER A 271 -28.43 -5.18 16.68
CA SER A 271 -28.22 -6.26 15.71
C SER A 271 -27.77 -5.70 14.36
N CYS A 272 -26.83 -6.37 13.70
CA CYS A 272 -26.37 -6.04 12.35
C CYS A 272 -26.57 -7.15 11.31
N SER A 273 -27.41 -8.16 11.59
CA SER A 273 -27.70 -9.24 10.64
C SER A 273 -28.34 -8.74 9.33
N GLN A 274 -29.13 -7.65 9.39
CA GLN A 274 -29.75 -7.00 8.23
C GLN A 274 -28.91 -5.86 7.64
N ALA A 275 -27.62 -5.76 7.98
CA ALA A 275 -26.77 -4.68 7.48
C ALA A 275 -26.32 -4.94 6.04
N ASN A 276 -26.25 -3.88 5.22
CA ASN A 276 -25.68 -3.96 3.86
C ASN A 276 -24.19 -4.30 3.93
N TYR A 277 -23.84 -5.55 3.60
CA TYR A 277 -22.47 -6.03 3.37
C TYR A 277 -22.19 -6.12 1.86
N SER A 278 -20.91 -6.05 1.47
CA SER A 278 -20.49 -6.50 0.14
C SER A 278 -19.89 -7.89 0.22
N HIS A 279 -20.20 -8.74 -0.75
CA HIS A 279 -19.60 -10.06 -0.93
C HIS A 279 -18.59 -10.06 -2.08
N PHE A 280 -17.53 -10.84 -1.93
CA PHE A 280 -16.69 -11.28 -3.05
C PHE A 280 -16.11 -12.67 -2.75
N HIS A 281 -15.78 -13.43 -3.79
CA HIS A 281 -15.10 -14.72 -3.64
C HIS A 281 -13.58 -14.55 -3.84
N HIS A 282 -12.78 -14.85 -2.83
CA HIS A 282 -11.33 -14.83 -2.92
C HIS A 282 -10.78 -16.20 -3.35
N PRO A 283 -9.94 -16.29 -4.41
CA PRO A 283 -9.43 -17.57 -4.94
C PRO A 283 -8.86 -18.56 -3.91
N MET A 284 -8.22 -18.09 -2.83
CA MET A 284 -7.60 -18.98 -1.82
C MET A 284 -8.39 -19.12 -0.53
N TYR A 285 -9.31 -18.20 -0.22
CA TYR A 285 -10.00 -18.17 1.07
C TYR A 285 -11.50 -18.52 0.96
N GLY A 286 -12.08 -18.43 -0.25
CA GLY A 286 -13.50 -18.63 -0.47
C GLY A 286 -14.30 -17.36 -0.28
N ASN A 287 -15.52 -17.49 0.26
CA ASN A 287 -16.42 -16.36 0.45
C ASN A 287 -15.88 -15.35 1.49
N CYS A 288 -15.86 -14.08 1.09
CA CYS A 288 -15.48 -12.93 1.89
C CYS A 288 -16.64 -11.93 1.97
N TYR A 289 -16.91 -11.43 3.18
CA TYR A 289 -17.97 -10.48 3.47
C TYR A 289 -17.37 -9.22 4.10
N THR A 290 -17.67 -8.05 3.56
CA THR A 290 -17.15 -6.77 4.05
C THR A 290 -18.27 -5.92 4.64
N PHE A 291 -18.17 -5.65 5.93
CA PHE A 291 -19.07 -4.76 6.65
C PHE A 291 -18.55 -3.33 6.59
N ASN A 292 -19.48 -2.36 6.53
CA ASN A 292 -19.18 -0.93 6.64
C ASN A 292 -18.17 -0.41 5.60
N GLY A 293 -18.29 -0.91 4.36
CA GLY A 293 -17.55 -0.41 3.20
C GLY A 293 -18.19 0.85 2.59
N LYS A 294 -17.57 1.40 1.54
CA LYS A 294 -18.02 2.62 0.83
C LYS A 294 -19.50 2.65 0.45
N ASN A 295 -20.07 1.48 0.09
CA ASN A 295 -21.45 1.37 -0.40
C ASN A 295 -22.49 1.25 0.74
N SER A 296 -22.06 1.21 2.01
CA SER A 296 -22.97 1.23 3.16
C SER A 296 -23.50 2.66 3.36
N SER A 297 -24.79 2.87 3.10
CA SER A 297 -25.46 4.19 3.21
C SER A 297 -25.38 4.82 4.60
N ASN A 298 -25.35 3.97 5.65
CA ASN A 298 -25.19 4.37 7.04
C ASN A 298 -23.83 3.88 7.57
N LEU A 299 -22.81 4.75 7.56
CA LEU A 299 -21.51 4.43 8.12
C LEU A 299 -21.59 4.21 9.64
N TRP A 300 -20.94 3.15 10.10
CA TRP A 300 -20.89 2.79 11.51
C TRP A 300 -19.96 3.74 12.27
N MET A 301 -20.46 4.33 13.35
CA MET A 301 -19.74 5.29 14.19
C MET A 301 -19.47 4.69 15.57
N SER A 302 -18.23 4.77 16.04
CA SER A 302 -17.86 4.44 17.41
C SER A 302 -17.73 5.73 18.23
N SER A 303 -18.66 5.94 19.15
CA SER A 303 -18.70 7.11 20.04
C SER A 303 -17.92 6.90 21.35
N MET A 304 -17.76 5.66 21.79
CA MET A 304 -17.08 5.29 23.03
C MET A 304 -16.27 4.01 22.82
N PRO A 305 -15.00 3.95 23.26
CA PRO A 305 -14.22 2.72 23.23
C PRO A 305 -14.80 1.67 24.17
N GLY A 306 -14.62 0.39 23.84
CA GLY A 306 -14.98 -0.74 24.68
C GLY A 306 -15.82 -1.80 23.97
N ILE A 307 -15.73 -3.04 24.48
CA ILE A 307 -16.25 -4.26 23.83
C ILE A 307 -17.74 -4.16 23.46
N LYS A 308 -18.57 -3.68 24.39
CA LYS A 308 -20.04 -3.56 24.19
C LYS A 308 -20.42 -2.57 23.09
N ASN A 309 -19.57 -1.58 22.83
CA ASN A 309 -19.81 -0.50 21.86
C ASN A 309 -19.09 -0.76 20.52
N GLY A 310 -18.43 -1.92 20.41
CA GLY A 310 -17.71 -2.36 19.22
C GLY A 310 -18.54 -3.25 18.29
N LEU A 311 -17.82 -3.96 17.42
CA LEU A 311 -18.37 -5.05 16.60
C LEU A 311 -18.19 -6.38 17.34
N SER A 312 -19.27 -7.13 17.51
CA SER A 312 -19.30 -8.46 18.09
C SER A 312 -19.91 -9.44 17.10
N LEU A 313 -19.17 -10.48 16.70
CA LEU A 313 -19.64 -11.49 15.77
C LEU A 313 -19.49 -12.90 16.34
N THR A 314 -20.43 -13.78 16.01
CA THR A 314 -20.25 -15.23 16.18
C THR A 314 -20.10 -15.87 14.82
N LEU A 315 -18.96 -16.51 14.58
CA LEU A 315 -18.61 -17.15 13.31
C LEU A 315 -18.72 -18.67 13.42
N ARG A 316 -19.31 -19.31 12.40
CA ARG A 316 -19.28 -20.75 12.19
C ARG A 316 -18.09 -21.08 11.31
N THR A 317 -17.18 -21.92 11.80
CA THR A 317 -16.02 -22.38 11.03
C THR A 317 -16.18 -23.86 10.75
N GLU A 318 -16.45 -24.20 9.49
CA GLU A 318 -16.54 -25.60 9.04
C GLU A 318 -15.18 -26.28 9.16
N GLN A 319 -15.17 -27.60 9.42
CA GLN A 319 -13.93 -28.39 9.54
C GLN A 319 -13.76 -29.48 8.46
N ASN A 320 -14.84 -29.87 7.78
CA ASN A 320 -14.85 -31.10 6.98
C ASN A 320 -14.81 -30.87 5.46
N ASP A 321 -15.13 -29.68 4.98
CA ASP A 321 -15.32 -29.39 3.54
C ASP A 321 -14.10 -28.75 2.87
N PHE A 322 -12.92 -28.79 3.51
CA PHE A 322 -11.69 -28.19 2.98
C PHE A 322 -11.14 -28.93 1.76
N ILE A 323 -10.50 -28.19 0.86
CA ILE A 323 -9.50 -28.72 -0.07
C ILE A 323 -8.19 -28.87 0.72
N PRO A 324 -7.78 -30.07 1.19
CA PRO A 324 -6.74 -30.22 2.21
C PRO A 324 -5.34 -29.82 1.73
N LEU A 325 -5.17 -29.82 0.40
CA LEU A 325 -3.93 -29.50 -0.31
C LEU A 325 -3.76 -28.00 -0.57
N LEU A 326 -4.83 -27.21 -0.38
CA LEU A 326 -4.87 -25.77 -0.63
C LEU A 326 -5.07 -24.99 0.67
N SER A 327 -6.08 -25.34 1.47
CA SER A 327 -6.31 -24.76 2.79
C SER A 327 -5.80 -25.70 3.88
N THR A 328 -4.59 -25.42 4.36
CA THR A 328 -3.99 -26.12 5.52
C THR A 328 -4.27 -25.39 6.84
N VAL A 329 -5.28 -24.52 6.88
CA VAL A 329 -5.61 -23.66 8.03
C VAL A 329 -7.11 -23.69 8.31
N THR A 330 -7.49 -24.04 9.53
CA THR A 330 -8.88 -24.04 9.96
C THR A 330 -9.23 -22.75 10.71
N GLY A 331 -10.46 -22.26 10.53
CA GLY A 331 -10.93 -21.02 11.16
C GLY A 331 -11.51 -20.03 10.16
N ALA A 332 -11.39 -18.74 10.49
CA ALA A 332 -11.77 -17.63 9.63
C ALA A 332 -10.64 -16.61 9.57
N ARG A 333 -10.58 -15.78 8.52
CA ARG A 333 -9.57 -14.73 8.37
C ARG A 333 -10.26 -13.37 8.32
N VAL A 334 -9.79 -12.43 9.12
CA VAL A 334 -10.38 -11.08 9.23
C VAL A 334 -9.32 -10.03 8.91
N MET A 335 -9.75 -8.96 8.23
CA MET A 335 -8.95 -7.80 7.89
C MET A 335 -9.72 -6.52 8.23
N VAL A 336 -9.00 -5.52 8.73
CA VAL A 336 -9.53 -4.18 9.00
C VAL A 336 -8.89 -3.21 8.02
N HIS A 337 -9.69 -2.42 7.31
CA HIS A 337 -9.20 -1.48 6.29
C HIS A 337 -10.05 -0.20 6.19
N GLY A 338 -9.60 0.77 5.41
CA GLY A 338 -10.37 1.97 5.10
C GLY A 338 -11.60 1.68 4.21
N GLN A 339 -12.65 2.48 4.34
CA GLN A 339 -13.95 2.22 3.70
C GLN A 339 -13.89 2.22 2.16
N ASP A 340 -12.97 2.97 1.58
CA ASP A 340 -12.68 3.07 0.13
C ASP A 340 -11.34 2.39 -0.24
N GLU A 341 -10.90 1.42 0.57
CA GLU A 341 -9.72 0.58 0.31
C GLU A 341 -10.18 -0.86 0.00
N PRO A 342 -9.49 -1.58 -0.90
CA PRO A 342 -9.79 -2.97 -1.17
C PRO A 342 -9.24 -3.89 -0.07
N ALA A 343 -9.92 -5.00 0.18
CA ALA A 343 -9.54 -5.98 1.19
C ALA A 343 -8.42 -6.91 0.70
N PHE A 344 -7.16 -6.47 0.83
CA PHE A 344 -5.96 -7.27 0.55
C PHE A 344 -5.71 -8.33 1.63
N MET A 345 -6.54 -9.38 1.63
CA MET A 345 -6.56 -10.44 2.65
C MET A 345 -5.21 -11.15 2.82
N ASP A 346 -4.39 -11.26 1.76
CA ASP A 346 -3.05 -11.87 1.85
C ASP A 346 -2.11 -11.06 2.76
N ASP A 347 -2.12 -9.73 2.66
CA ASP A 347 -1.14 -8.85 3.31
C ASP A 347 -1.60 -8.37 4.69
N GLY A 348 -2.90 -8.05 4.84
CA GLY A 348 -3.46 -7.42 6.05
C GLY A 348 -4.39 -8.30 6.89
N GLY A 349 -4.67 -9.53 6.44
CA GLY A 349 -5.55 -10.45 7.15
C GLY A 349 -4.85 -11.21 8.28
N PHE A 350 -5.55 -11.44 9.39
CA PHE A 350 -5.10 -12.31 10.48
C PHE A 350 -6.11 -13.44 10.74
N ASN A 351 -5.60 -14.60 11.14
CA ASN A 351 -6.39 -15.82 11.30
C ASN A 351 -6.99 -15.92 12.71
N LEU A 352 -8.23 -16.39 12.77
CA LEU A 352 -8.99 -16.67 13.99
C LEU A 352 -9.01 -18.18 14.19
N ARG A 353 -8.54 -18.64 15.36
CA ARG A 353 -8.62 -20.06 15.72
C ARG A 353 -10.08 -20.44 16.01
N PRO A 354 -10.58 -21.61 15.58
CA PRO A 354 -11.87 -22.16 16.02
C PRO A 354 -11.99 -22.32 17.54
N GLY A 355 -13.23 -22.36 18.05
CA GLY A 355 -13.53 -22.69 19.45
C GLY A 355 -13.11 -21.65 20.50
N VAL A 356 -12.60 -20.47 20.11
CA VAL A 356 -12.16 -19.42 21.04
C VAL A 356 -12.81 -18.07 20.77
N GLU A 357 -12.84 -17.22 21.80
CA GLU A 357 -13.18 -15.81 21.70
C GLU A 357 -11.90 -14.98 21.47
N THR A 358 -11.83 -14.32 20.32
CA THR A 358 -10.70 -13.47 19.94
C THR A 358 -11.08 -12.00 20.12
N SER A 359 -10.54 -11.40 21.17
CA SER A 359 -10.62 -9.96 21.46
C SER A 359 -9.57 -9.19 20.65
N ILE A 360 -9.99 -8.49 19.60
CA ILE A 360 -9.11 -7.67 18.75
C ILE A 360 -9.24 -6.21 19.16
N SER A 361 -8.13 -5.49 19.14
CA SER A 361 -8.09 -4.08 19.49
C SER A 361 -7.34 -3.26 18.47
N MET A 362 -7.87 -2.09 18.15
CA MET A 362 -7.41 -1.28 17.03
C MET A 362 -6.87 0.04 17.53
N ARG A 363 -5.67 0.40 17.08
CA ARG A 363 -5.13 1.75 17.19
C ARG A 363 -5.11 2.36 15.80
N LYS A 364 -5.90 3.41 15.61
CA LYS A 364 -5.89 4.20 14.37
C LYS A 364 -4.71 5.17 14.43
N GLU A 365 -3.81 5.06 13.48
CA GLU A 365 -2.71 6.00 13.26
C GLU A 365 -2.89 6.63 11.87
N ALA A 366 -2.78 7.94 11.79
CA ALA A 366 -2.88 8.68 10.54
C ALA A 366 -1.61 9.51 10.35
N LEU A 367 -1.10 9.53 9.13
CA LEU A 367 0.07 10.28 8.73
C LEU A 367 -0.28 11.02 7.44
N ASP A 368 -0.37 12.34 7.57
CA ASP A 368 -0.59 13.29 6.48
C ASP A 368 0.74 13.97 6.15
N ARG A 369 1.16 13.92 4.89
CA ARG A 369 2.45 14.44 4.39
C ARG A 369 2.23 15.57 3.37
N LEU A 370 3.20 16.48 3.29
CA LEU A 370 3.29 17.43 2.19
C LEU A 370 3.83 16.71 0.94
N GLY A 371 3.25 17.01 -0.22
CA GLY A 371 3.68 16.50 -1.52
C GLY A 371 4.27 17.61 -2.41
N GLY A 372 4.69 17.25 -3.61
CA GLY A 372 5.39 18.17 -4.51
C GLY A 372 6.81 18.42 -4.03
N ASN A 373 7.26 19.67 -4.01
CA ASN A 373 8.66 20.01 -3.69
C ASN A 373 9.10 19.60 -2.27
N TYR A 374 8.15 19.45 -1.34
CA TYR A 374 8.42 19.03 0.05
C TYR A 374 8.50 17.51 0.25
N GLY A 375 8.13 16.70 -0.75
CA GLY A 375 8.09 15.25 -0.57
C GLY A 375 7.52 14.47 -1.76
N ASP A 376 8.13 13.33 -2.03
CA ASP A 376 7.66 12.37 -3.04
C ASP A 376 6.44 11.59 -2.55
N CYS A 377 5.27 12.23 -2.64
CA CYS A 377 3.98 11.61 -2.40
C CYS A 377 2.90 12.16 -3.34
N THR A 378 1.90 11.31 -3.63
CA THR A 378 0.72 11.67 -4.41
C THR A 378 -0.51 11.83 -3.53
N LYS A 379 -1.40 12.78 -3.85
CA LYS A 379 -2.68 12.94 -3.13
C LYS A 379 -3.72 11.92 -3.59
N ASN A 380 -3.87 11.73 -4.90
CA ASN A 380 -4.97 10.97 -5.52
C ASN A 380 -4.51 9.90 -6.52
N GLY A 381 -3.22 9.79 -6.84
CA GLY A 381 -2.68 8.90 -7.87
C GLY A 381 -2.71 9.45 -9.30
N SER A 382 -3.24 10.65 -9.54
CA SER A 382 -3.41 11.23 -10.89
C SER A 382 -2.10 11.62 -11.60
N ASP A 383 -1.01 11.74 -10.84
CA ASP A 383 0.36 11.99 -11.31
C ASP A 383 1.18 10.70 -11.49
N VAL A 384 0.57 9.53 -11.23
CA VAL A 384 1.20 8.22 -11.36
C VAL A 384 0.83 7.62 -12.73
N PRO A 385 1.81 7.16 -13.53
CA PRO A 385 1.57 6.70 -14.91
C PRO A 385 0.92 5.30 -15.00
N VAL A 386 0.53 4.71 -13.88
CA VAL A 386 -0.04 3.35 -13.78
C VAL A 386 -1.56 3.47 -13.62
N GLU A 387 -2.31 2.81 -14.50
CA GLU A 387 -3.77 2.78 -14.40
C GLU A 387 -4.23 2.04 -13.13
N ASN A 388 -5.20 2.61 -12.41
CA ASN A 388 -5.78 1.96 -11.24
C ASN A 388 -6.85 0.94 -11.66
N LEU A 389 -6.50 -0.34 -11.59
CA LEU A 389 -7.42 -1.44 -11.93
C LEU A 389 -8.46 -1.74 -10.82
N TYR A 390 -8.31 -1.16 -9.64
CA TYR A 390 -9.24 -1.35 -8.51
C TYR A 390 -10.25 -0.20 -8.45
N LEU A 391 -11.53 -0.52 -8.26
CA LEU A 391 -12.62 0.45 -8.05
C LEU A 391 -12.58 1.06 -6.63
N SER A 392 -11.43 1.59 -6.24
CA SER A 392 -11.08 2.08 -4.90
C SER A 392 -10.15 3.30 -4.99
N LYS A 393 -9.95 4.01 -3.88
CA LYS A 393 -8.98 5.13 -3.86
C LYS A 393 -7.54 4.63 -4.10
N TYR A 394 -6.66 5.54 -4.50
CA TYR A 394 -5.24 5.24 -4.65
C TYR A 394 -4.60 4.79 -3.33
N THR A 395 -3.91 3.66 -3.36
CA THR A 395 -2.97 3.22 -2.34
C THR A 395 -1.70 2.69 -3.01
N GLN A 396 -0.59 2.62 -2.27
CA GLN A 396 0.66 2.09 -2.82
C GLN A 396 0.50 0.63 -3.31
N GLN A 397 -0.24 -0.20 -2.55
CA GLN A 397 -0.49 -1.60 -2.90
C GLN A 397 -1.41 -1.75 -4.13
N VAL A 398 -2.44 -0.90 -4.24
CA VAL A 398 -3.30 -0.81 -5.44
C VAL A 398 -2.44 -0.56 -6.67
N CYS A 399 -1.58 0.45 -6.64
CA CYS A 399 -0.70 0.78 -7.77
C CYS A 399 0.28 -0.36 -8.11
N ILE A 400 0.94 -0.94 -7.10
CA ILE A 400 1.94 -2.00 -7.30
C ILE A 400 1.28 -3.24 -7.94
N ARG A 401 0.12 -3.67 -7.44
CA ARG A 401 -0.64 -4.80 -7.99
C ARG A 401 -1.17 -4.51 -9.39
N SER A 402 -1.63 -3.28 -9.67
CA SER A 402 -2.04 -2.86 -11.02
C SER A 402 -0.86 -2.84 -12.01
N CYS A 403 0.30 -2.31 -11.61
CA CYS A 403 1.53 -2.31 -12.41
C CYS A 403 1.97 -3.74 -12.77
N PHE A 404 1.95 -4.66 -11.80
CA PHE A 404 2.26 -6.07 -12.07
C PHE A 404 1.27 -6.70 -13.05
N GLN A 405 -0.05 -6.48 -12.86
CA GLN A 405 -1.09 -7.01 -13.75
C GLN A 405 -0.96 -6.46 -15.18
N GLU A 406 -0.63 -5.17 -15.34
CA GLU A 406 -0.37 -4.54 -16.63
C GLU A 406 0.85 -5.17 -17.32
N HIS A 407 1.95 -5.40 -16.59
CA HIS A 407 3.13 -6.10 -17.11
C HIS A 407 2.84 -7.58 -17.44
N MET A 408 2.02 -8.27 -16.64
CA MET A 408 1.57 -9.65 -16.89
C MET A 408 0.80 -9.74 -18.22
N ILE A 409 -0.14 -8.83 -18.47
CA ILE A 409 -0.89 -8.79 -19.72
C ILE A 409 0.03 -8.43 -20.89
N LYS A 410 0.90 -7.42 -20.74
CA LYS A 410 1.82 -6.97 -21.81
C LYS A 410 2.89 -7.99 -22.21
N GLN A 411 3.37 -8.82 -21.28
CA GLN A 411 4.44 -9.79 -21.54
C GLN A 411 3.95 -11.23 -21.71
N CYS A 412 2.91 -11.64 -20.99
CA CYS A 412 2.41 -13.02 -20.97
C CYS A 412 1.09 -13.20 -21.72
N GLY A 413 0.41 -12.13 -22.14
CA GLY A 413 -0.83 -12.16 -22.93
C GLY A 413 -2.11 -12.43 -22.13
N CYS A 414 -2.02 -12.67 -20.82
CA CYS A 414 -3.15 -13.03 -19.96
C CYS A 414 -3.08 -12.36 -18.59
N ALA A 415 -4.21 -12.30 -17.89
CA ALA A 415 -4.35 -11.67 -16.58
C ALA A 415 -4.18 -12.68 -15.42
N TYR A 416 -3.55 -12.24 -14.32
CA TYR A 416 -3.42 -13.05 -13.11
C TYR A 416 -4.70 -12.99 -12.26
N ILE A 417 -5.18 -14.15 -11.81
CA ILE A 417 -6.51 -14.31 -11.18
C ILE A 417 -6.69 -13.59 -9.82
N PHE A 418 -5.59 -13.29 -9.13
CA PHE A 418 -5.64 -12.62 -7.82
C PHE A 418 -5.84 -11.10 -7.91
N TYR A 419 -5.77 -10.54 -9.13
CA TYR A 419 -5.92 -9.11 -9.37
C TYR A 419 -7.10 -8.88 -10.32
N PRO A 420 -7.75 -7.70 -10.27
CA PRO A 420 -8.89 -7.38 -11.14
C PRO A 420 -8.57 -7.62 -12.62
N LEU A 421 -9.57 -8.09 -13.36
CA LEU A 421 -9.50 -8.32 -14.80
C LEU A 421 -9.80 -7.02 -15.56
N PRO A 422 -8.88 -6.51 -16.39
CA PRO A 422 -9.19 -5.41 -17.30
C PRO A 422 -10.18 -5.84 -18.39
N LYS A 423 -11.03 -4.92 -18.86
CA LYS A 423 -12.17 -5.19 -19.76
C LYS A 423 -11.82 -5.92 -21.08
N ASN A 424 -10.57 -5.83 -21.53
CA ASN A 424 -10.09 -6.40 -22.80
C ASN A 424 -9.08 -7.55 -22.60
N ALA A 425 -9.07 -8.19 -21.43
CA ALA A 425 -8.17 -9.29 -21.10
C ALA A 425 -8.95 -10.54 -20.64
N GLU A 426 -8.29 -11.69 -20.67
CA GLU A 426 -8.80 -12.93 -20.07
C GLU A 426 -7.80 -13.50 -19.06
N PHE A 427 -8.28 -14.28 -18.10
CA PHE A 427 -7.42 -14.93 -17.11
C PHE A 427 -6.51 -16.00 -17.73
N CYS A 428 -5.33 -16.18 -17.14
CA CYS A 428 -4.38 -17.20 -17.55
C CYS A 428 -4.89 -18.63 -17.31
N ASP A 429 -4.83 -19.46 -18.36
CA ASP A 429 -5.11 -20.90 -18.33
C ASP A 429 -4.08 -21.60 -19.23
N TYR A 430 -3.41 -22.66 -18.76
CA TYR A 430 -2.46 -23.44 -19.55
C TYR A 430 -3.06 -24.08 -20.82
N ARG A 431 -4.39 -24.25 -20.91
CA ARG A 431 -5.06 -24.70 -22.16
C ARG A 431 -5.05 -23.64 -23.26
N LYS A 432 -5.05 -22.35 -22.90
CA LYS A 432 -4.99 -21.20 -23.83
C LYS A 432 -3.54 -20.69 -23.99
N HIS A 433 -2.84 -20.58 -22.87
CA HIS A 433 -1.53 -19.95 -22.72
C HIS A 433 -0.54 -20.95 -22.11
N ASN A 434 -0.07 -21.92 -22.90
CA ASN A 434 0.72 -23.07 -22.44
C ASN A 434 1.99 -22.76 -21.61
N SER A 435 2.53 -21.54 -21.72
CA SER A 435 3.76 -21.09 -21.06
C SER A 435 3.54 -19.92 -20.09
N TRP A 436 2.28 -19.61 -19.74
CA TRP A 436 1.98 -18.48 -18.85
C TRP A 436 2.70 -18.62 -17.50
N GLY A 437 2.83 -19.84 -16.97
CA GLY A 437 3.54 -20.09 -15.71
C GLY A 437 5.03 -19.75 -15.80
N TYR A 438 5.70 -20.14 -16.88
CA TYR A 438 7.09 -19.74 -17.13
C TYR A 438 7.23 -18.21 -17.16
N CYS A 439 6.31 -17.52 -17.84
CA CYS A 439 6.30 -16.07 -17.93
C CYS A 439 6.06 -15.40 -16.56
N TYR A 440 5.05 -15.86 -15.81
CA TYR A 440 4.72 -15.38 -14.46
C TYR A 440 5.90 -15.47 -13.50
N TYR A 441 6.58 -16.62 -13.42
CA TYR A 441 7.70 -16.79 -12.48
C TYR A 441 8.95 -15.96 -12.89
N LYS A 442 9.23 -15.79 -14.20
CA LYS A 442 10.28 -14.88 -14.67
C LYS A 442 9.92 -13.41 -14.41
N LEU A 443 8.63 -13.06 -14.55
CA LEU A 443 8.11 -11.73 -14.23
C LEU A 443 8.17 -11.45 -12.72
N GLN A 444 7.92 -12.45 -11.88
CA GLN A 444 8.02 -12.37 -10.43
C GLN A 444 9.47 -12.11 -9.96
N ASP A 445 10.47 -12.77 -10.57
CA ASP A 445 11.90 -12.48 -10.33
C ASP A 445 12.26 -11.04 -10.73
N ALA A 446 11.80 -10.61 -11.92
CA ALA A 446 12.01 -9.25 -12.41
C ALA A 446 11.33 -8.20 -11.52
N PHE A 447 10.14 -8.49 -11.00
CA PHE A 447 9.40 -7.64 -10.07
C PHE A 447 10.12 -7.54 -8.72
N SER A 448 10.51 -8.67 -8.10
CA SER A 448 11.26 -8.68 -6.84
C SER A 448 12.64 -8.01 -6.95
N SER A 449 13.20 -7.92 -8.15
CA SER A 449 14.45 -7.21 -8.46
C SER A 449 14.24 -5.74 -8.91
N ASP A 450 13.01 -5.19 -8.81
CA ASP A 450 12.56 -3.88 -9.33
C ASP A 450 12.92 -3.58 -10.81
N ARG A 451 13.19 -4.61 -11.63
CA ARG A 451 13.46 -4.44 -13.07
C ARG A 451 12.25 -3.92 -13.86
N LEU A 452 11.04 -4.06 -13.30
CA LEU A 452 9.80 -3.51 -13.87
C LEU A 452 9.60 -2.02 -13.52
N GLY A 453 10.34 -1.50 -12.54
CA GLY A 453 10.19 -0.13 -12.03
C GLY A 453 8.83 0.14 -11.39
N CYS A 454 8.10 -0.88 -10.92
CA CYS A 454 6.81 -0.66 -10.29
C CYS A 454 6.96 0.09 -8.96
N PHE A 455 8.04 -0.15 -8.20
CA PHE A 455 8.27 0.54 -6.92
C PHE A 455 8.70 2.00 -7.10
N THR A 456 9.33 2.34 -8.23
CA THR A 456 9.72 3.71 -8.58
C THR A 456 8.60 4.51 -9.27
N LYS A 457 7.74 3.86 -10.07
CA LYS A 457 6.52 4.48 -10.63
C LYS A 457 5.46 4.75 -9.54
N CYS A 458 5.24 3.79 -8.63
CA CYS A 458 4.18 3.87 -7.63
C CYS A 458 4.56 4.69 -6.40
N ARG A 459 4.39 6.01 -6.49
CA ARG A 459 4.55 6.97 -5.37
C ARG A 459 3.75 6.57 -4.13
N LYS A 460 4.23 6.98 -2.96
CA LYS A 460 3.50 6.79 -1.70
C LYS A 460 2.32 7.77 -1.65
N PRO A 461 1.14 7.38 -1.13
CA PRO A 461 0.06 8.35 -0.89
C PRO A 461 0.48 9.33 0.22
N CYS A 462 0.15 10.62 0.06
CA CYS A 462 0.44 11.66 1.04
C CYS A 462 -0.37 11.48 2.32
N ARG A 463 -1.60 10.97 2.20
CA ARG A 463 -2.48 10.65 3.32
C ARG A 463 -2.55 9.14 3.52
N THR A 464 -1.87 8.67 4.55
CA THR A 464 -1.87 7.25 4.96
C THR A 464 -2.60 7.10 6.28
N GLY A 465 -3.64 6.25 6.30
CA GLY A 465 -4.22 5.72 7.53
C GLY A 465 -3.76 4.28 7.72
N SER A 466 -3.32 3.91 8.92
CA SER A 466 -3.07 2.54 9.31
C SER A 466 -3.87 2.21 10.57
N SER A 467 -4.49 1.04 10.60
CA SER A 467 -5.19 0.52 11.77
C SER A 467 -4.36 -0.64 12.33
N GLY A 468 -3.46 -0.32 13.25
CA GLY A 468 -2.65 -1.32 13.94
C GLY A 468 -3.54 -2.18 14.84
N CYS A 469 -3.61 -3.48 14.57
CA CYS A 469 -4.30 -4.44 15.42
C CYS A 469 -3.35 -4.96 16.50
N TYR A 470 -3.69 -4.73 17.77
CA TYR A 470 -2.93 -5.15 18.93
C TYR A 470 -3.78 -6.12 19.76
N PRO A 471 -3.26 -7.29 20.18
CA PRO A 471 -3.94 -8.11 21.18
C PRO A 471 -3.96 -7.38 22.55
N ASN A 472 -5.00 -7.62 23.36
CA ASN A 472 -5.16 -7.24 24.77
C ASN A 472 -5.69 -5.83 25.15
N ARG A 473 -6.43 -5.08 24.29
CA ARG A 473 -7.15 -3.82 24.66
C ARG A 473 -8.50 -3.62 23.93
N THR A 474 -9.29 -4.69 23.84
CA THR A 474 -10.45 -4.97 22.95
C THR A 474 -11.35 -3.82 22.43
N ILE A 475 -11.62 -3.84 21.11
CA ILE A 475 -12.63 -3.05 20.39
C ILE A 475 -13.52 -3.92 19.46
N ILE A 476 -13.05 -5.08 18.99
CA ILE A 476 -13.82 -6.07 18.21
C ILE A 476 -13.80 -7.40 18.96
N LEU A 477 -14.95 -8.07 19.03
CA LEU A 477 -15.13 -9.36 19.68
C LEU A 477 -15.55 -10.42 18.66
N LEU A 478 -14.68 -11.38 18.36
CA LEU A 478 -14.99 -12.47 17.42
C LEU A 478 -15.01 -13.81 18.15
N THR A 479 -16.20 -14.39 18.31
CA THR A 479 -16.37 -15.72 18.90
C THR A 479 -16.51 -16.75 17.79
N THR A 480 -15.54 -17.63 17.63
CA THR A 480 -15.69 -18.77 16.71
C THR A 480 -16.30 -19.95 17.47
N LYS A 481 -17.31 -20.62 16.88
CA LYS A 481 -17.83 -21.88 17.42
C LYS A 481 -17.36 -23.05 16.58
N GLU A 482 -16.77 -24.02 17.26
CA GLU A 482 -16.48 -25.35 16.72
C GLU A 482 -17.76 -26.20 16.75
N MET A 483 -17.99 -26.99 15.71
CA MET A 483 -19.19 -27.80 15.57
C MET A 483 -18.81 -29.27 15.48
N ALA A 484 -18.89 -29.98 16.60
CA ALA A 484 -18.91 -31.44 16.58
C ALA A 484 -20.22 -31.91 15.94
N LEU A 485 -20.14 -32.90 15.05
CA LEU A 485 -21.32 -33.59 14.55
C LEU A 485 -22.10 -34.20 15.72
N PRO A 486 -23.45 -34.19 15.71
CA PRO A 486 -24.21 -34.99 16.65
C PRO A 486 -23.87 -36.47 16.43
N ASN A 487 -23.33 -37.13 17.45
CA ASN A 487 -23.05 -38.56 17.39
C ASN A 487 -24.35 -39.31 17.07
N SER A 488 -24.40 -39.93 15.89
CA SER A 488 -25.46 -40.83 15.44
C SER A 488 -25.37 -42.19 16.14
N THR A 489 -25.34 -42.17 17.47
CA THR A 489 -25.35 -43.36 18.34
C THR A 489 -26.41 -43.23 19.43
N SER A 490 -27.66 -42.94 19.06
CA SER A 490 -28.80 -43.45 19.81
C SER A 490 -28.93 -44.95 19.56
N SER A 491 -28.05 -45.72 20.20
CA SER A 491 -28.15 -47.17 20.29
C SER A 491 -29.49 -47.53 20.93
N SER A 492 -30.44 -48.00 20.12
CA SER A 492 -31.63 -48.69 20.61
C SER A 492 -31.23 -49.95 21.36
N ARG A 493 -31.35 -49.94 22.69
CA ARG A 493 -31.30 -51.16 23.50
C ARG A 493 -32.09 -51.02 24.80
N SER A 494 -33.14 -51.86 24.86
CA SER A 494 -33.87 -52.36 26.05
C SER A 494 -34.32 -51.32 27.07
#